data_AF-A0A401UZQ6-F1
#
_entry.id   AF-A0A401UZQ6-F1
#
_cell.length_a   1.000
_cell.length_b   1.000
_cell.length_c   1.000
_cell.angle_alpha   90.00
_cell.angle_beta   90.00
_cell.angle_gamma   90.00
#
_symmetry.space_group_name_H-M   'P 1'
#
loop_
_entity.id
_entity.type
_entity.pdbx_description
1 polymer ?
#
loop_
_entity_poly.entity_id
_entity_poly.type
_entity_poly.pdbx_seq_one_letter_code
_entity_poly.pdbx_strand_id
1 'polypeptide(L)'
;MTATAGGVACSRENCYAPDTGCILGNVAGCEHLTAPVPRAASAPEQEVAPGQRLPWSGLALGLTDAFSVAALGRPHVIGVVGAAGSGKTTLLAAHWIAARRGLGVFSRSFAGSYTLMGWQHIARHLQWQPVGSGFPPHTSSSDDRSPALLHVAYSNPKAPADGARRRHVLLTDAPGEWFSRWAEEPALAEGAQWVADHADAFLLLADGDALRGEERGQARANYQSLAIRLKTAATGRPVIPVLAKADVGVPENIREAIDKVNRKYFGAEALRVSAHDPGNFASIVEPIDLAIDAAFRARYASTGEPGRWMRQMAVHLRGVRR
;
A
#
# COMPACT_ATOMS: atom_id res chain seq x y z
N MET A 1 45.92 13.21 -6.11
CA MET A 1 46.05 12.22 -5.02
C MET A 1 44.72 12.17 -4.29
N THR A 2 43.84 11.26 -4.68
CA THR A 2 42.49 11.11 -4.12
C THR A 2 42.41 9.76 -3.43
N ALA A 3 42.28 9.78 -2.10
CA ALA A 3 42.13 8.60 -1.27
C ALA A 3 40.72 8.01 -1.46
N THR A 4 40.66 6.78 -1.96
CA THR A 4 39.45 5.95 -2.00
C THR A 4 39.22 5.30 -0.63
N ALA A 5 38.08 5.59 -0.01
CA ALA A 5 37.59 4.87 1.17
C ALA A 5 37.17 3.43 0.78
N GLY A 6 37.85 2.42 1.34
CA GLY A 6 37.58 1.00 1.08
C GLY A 6 36.56 0.41 2.06
N GLY A 7 35.63 -0.40 1.55
CA GLY A 7 34.70 -1.20 2.36
C GLY A 7 35.32 -2.51 2.83
N VAL A 8 34.86 -3.04 3.97
CA VAL A 8 35.43 -4.20 4.67
C VAL A 8 34.48 -5.41 4.56
N ALA A 9 34.98 -6.60 4.23
CA ALA A 9 34.18 -7.83 4.10
C ALA A 9 34.41 -8.78 5.30
N CYS A 10 33.45 -9.66 5.58
CA CYS A 10 33.41 -10.53 6.77
C CYS A 10 33.54 -12.02 6.41
N SER A 11 34.31 -12.79 7.17
CA SER A 11 34.69 -14.17 6.85
C SER A 11 33.64 -15.26 7.16
N ARG A 12 32.38 -14.92 7.48
CA ARG A 12 31.33 -15.88 7.86
C ARG A 12 30.16 -15.87 6.86
N GLU A 13 29.57 -17.04 6.63
CA GLU A 13 28.30 -17.17 5.90
C GLU A 13 27.21 -16.35 6.61
N ASN A 14 26.46 -15.55 5.85
CA ASN A 14 25.43 -14.60 6.32
C ASN A 14 25.92 -13.36 7.09
N CYS A 15 27.18 -12.95 6.94
CA CYS A 15 27.69 -11.70 7.49
C CYS A 15 27.73 -10.61 6.39
N TYR A 16 26.82 -9.63 6.47
CA TYR A 16 26.64 -8.58 5.45
C TYR A 16 27.28 -7.23 5.85
N ALA A 17 28.34 -7.24 6.66
CA ALA A 17 29.14 -6.05 6.92
C ALA A 17 29.83 -5.59 5.61
N PRO A 18 29.87 -4.28 5.29
CA PRO A 18 29.57 -3.14 6.16
C PRO A 18 28.12 -2.62 6.08
N ASP A 19 27.25 -3.22 5.26
CA ASP A 19 25.88 -2.75 5.04
C ASP A 19 24.94 -3.06 6.23
N THR A 20 25.31 -4.03 7.09
CA THR A 20 24.69 -4.27 8.40
C THR A 20 25.75 -4.53 9.47
N GLY A 21 25.41 -4.31 10.75
CA GLY A 21 26.28 -4.65 11.89
C GLY A 21 26.65 -6.13 11.87
N CYS A 22 27.84 -6.47 12.40
CA CYS A 22 28.28 -7.87 12.46
C CYS A 22 27.20 -8.75 13.12
N ILE A 23 27.06 -10.01 12.67
CA ILE A 23 26.08 -10.97 13.22
C ILE A 23 26.24 -11.22 14.74
N LEU A 24 27.40 -10.84 15.30
CA LEU A 24 27.68 -10.86 16.74
C LEU A 24 27.34 -9.55 17.48
N GLY A 25 26.75 -8.57 16.80
CA GLY A 25 26.28 -7.31 17.38
C GLY A 25 27.35 -6.22 17.56
N ASN A 26 28.59 -6.46 17.14
CA ASN A 26 29.67 -5.48 17.29
C ASN A 26 29.67 -4.44 16.16
N VAL A 27 29.67 -3.16 16.53
CA VAL A 27 29.70 -2.00 15.61
C VAL A 27 31.12 -1.52 15.26
N ALA A 28 32.16 -1.96 15.99
CA ALA A 28 33.56 -1.75 15.63
C ALA A 28 34.44 -2.88 16.17
N GLY A 29 35.48 -3.29 15.42
CA GLY A 29 36.49 -4.25 15.88
C GLY A 29 36.06 -5.72 15.83
N CYS A 30 35.32 -6.14 14.81
CA CYS A 30 35.02 -7.56 14.62
C CYS A 30 36.29 -8.32 14.18
N GLU A 31 36.66 -9.36 14.94
CA GLU A 31 37.82 -10.23 14.71
C GLU A 31 37.75 -11.01 13.39
N HIS A 32 36.58 -11.06 12.74
CA HIS A 32 36.33 -11.74 11.47
C HIS A 32 36.30 -10.79 10.25
N LEU A 33 36.67 -9.52 10.43
CA LEU A 33 36.83 -8.58 9.32
C LEU A 33 38.18 -8.82 8.64
N THR A 34 38.15 -9.31 7.40
CA THR A 34 39.36 -9.49 6.59
C THR A 34 39.64 -8.24 5.76
N ALA A 35 40.93 -7.94 5.60
CA ALA A 35 41.47 -6.75 4.92
C ALA A 35 40.92 -6.59 3.47
N PRO A 36 40.97 -5.37 2.90
CA PRO A 36 40.09 -4.97 1.81
C PRO A 36 40.33 -5.79 0.54
N VAL A 37 39.26 -6.44 0.07
CA VAL A 37 39.21 -7.05 -1.26
C VAL A 37 39.11 -5.89 -2.27
N PRO A 38 39.90 -5.90 -3.37
CA PRO A 38 39.77 -4.88 -4.40
C PRO A 38 38.32 -4.87 -4.91
N ARG A 39 37.71 -3.68 -4.90
CA ARG A 39 36.37 -3.43 -5.42
C ARG A 39 36.24 -4.12 -6.77
N ALA A 40 35.49 -5.22 -6.82
CA ALA A 40 35.17 -5.86 -8.07
C ALA A 40 34.57 -4.78 -8.96
N ALA A 41 35.23 -4.53 -10.08
CA ALA A 41 34.67 -3.72 -11.14
C ALA A 41 33.24 -4.24 -11.36
N SER A 42 32.28 -3.31 -11.41
CA SER A 42 30.92 -3.58 -11.84
C SER A 42 30.97 -4.62 -12.95
N ALA A 43 30.33 -5.77 -12.73
CA ALA A 43 30.21 -6.79 -13.75
C ALA A 43 29.83 -6.08 -15.07
N PRO A 44 30.52 -6.38 -16.20
CA PRO A 44 30.19 -5.73 -17.45
C PRO A 44 28.69 -5.93 -17.66
N GLU A 45 28.00 -4.81 -17.87
CA GLU A 45 26.59 -4.79 -18.21
C GLU A 45 26.45 -5.75 -19.39
N GLN A 46 25.86 -6.93 -19.14
CA GLN A 46 25.66 -7.89 -20.21
C GLN A 46 24.85 -7.16 -21.28
N GLU A 47 25.42 -7.02 -22.47
CA GLU A 47 24.69 -6.58 -23.65
C GLU A 47 23.58 -7.59 -23.91
N VAL A 48 22.43 -7.33 -23.30
CA VAL A 48 21.18 -8.00 -23.62
C VAL A 48 20.86 -7.59 -25.05
N ALA A 49 20.71 -8.57 -25.94
CA ALA A 49 20.27 -8.38 -27.32
C ALA A 49 19.12 -7.37 -27.38
N PRO A 50 19.01 -6.54 -28.45
CA PRO A 50 18.06 -5.44 -28.53
C PRO A 50 16.61 -5.96 -28.58
N GLY A 51 16.08 -6.26 -27.41
CA GLY A 51 14.68 -6.46 -27.10
C GLY A 51 14.25 -5.34 -26.16
N GLN A 52 13.07 -4.78 -26.40
CA GLN A 52 12.48 -3.75 -25.56
C GLN A 52 12.49 -4.21 -24.09
N ARG A 53 13.28 -3.57 -23.23
CA ARG A 53 13.15 -3.74 -21.77
C ARG A 53 11.74 -3.28 -21.40
N LEU A 54 10.91 -4.21 -20.93
CA LEU A 54 9.58 -3.85 -20.42
C LEU A 54 9.77 -2.95 -19.19
N PRO A 55 9.06 -1.81 -19.08
CA PRO A 55 9.27 -0.85 -18.00
C PRO A 55 8.67 -1.30 -16.65
N TRP A 56 8.33 -2.59 -16.48
CA TRP A 56 7.84 -3.14 -15.22
C TRP A 56 8.28 -4.60 -15.04
N SER A 57 8.56 -4.98 -13.78
CA SER A 57 9.02 -6.33 -13.41
C SER A 57 7.88 -7.31 -13.09
N GLY A 58 6.64 -6.84 -13.03
CA GLY A 58 5.51 -7.62 -12.52
C GLY A 58 5.38 -7.60 -11.00
N LEU A 59 6.39 -7.09 -10.28
CA LEU A 59 6.37 -6.87 -8.83
C LEU A 59 5.59 -5.59 -8.49
N ALA A 60 5.56 -5.19 -7.22
CA ALA A 60 4.97 -3.91 -6.85
C ALA A 60 5.69 -2.76 -7.54
N LEU A 61 4.93 -1.76 -7.99
CA LEU A 61 5.47 -0.59 -8.69
C LEU A 61 6.02 0.40 -7.66
N GLY A 62 7.18 0.97 -7.95
CA GLY A 62 7.60 2.23 -7.34
C GLY A 62 6.90 3.42 -8.00
N LEU A 63 7.18 4.63 -7.52
CA LEU A 63 6.63 5.86 -8.12
C LEU A 63 7.08 6.06 -9.56
N THR A 64 8.32 5.66 -9.88
CA THR A 64 8.87 5.75 -11.23
C THR A 64 8.14 4.82 -12.22
N ASP A 65 7.66 3.66 -11.75
CA ASP A 65 6.98 2.70 -12.62
C ASP A 65 5.47 2.99 -12.73
N ALA A 66 4.91 3.76 -11.79
CA ALA A 66 3.51 4.15 -11.78
C ALA A 66 3.08 4.94 -13.03
N PHE A 67 4.02 5.64 -13.68
CA PHE A 67 3.78 6.33 -14.95
C PHE A 67 3.31 5.38 -16.06
N SER A 68 3.78 4.12 -16.06
CA SER A 68 3.36 3.11 -17.04
C SER A 68 1.85 2.81 -16.94
N VAL A 69 1.30 2.82 -15.73
CA VAL A 69 -0.15 2.67 -15.50
C VAL A 69 -0.88 3.96 -15.84
N ALA A 70 -0.31 5.12 -15.47
CA ALA A 70 -0.89 6.43 -15.76
C ALA A 70 -1.02 6.71 -17.27
N ALA A 71 -0.13 6.16 -18.09
CA ALA A 71 -0.18 6.27 -19.55
C ALA A 71 -1.44 5.63 -20.17
N LEU A 72 -2.07 4.65 -19.49
CA LEU A 72 -3.29 3.98 -19.95
C LEU A 72 -4.57 4.73 -19.55
N GLY A 73 -4.42 5.70 -18.67
CA GLY A 73 -5.49 6.48 -18.06
C GLY A 73 -5.17 6.79 -16.62
N ARG A 74 -5.70 7.88 -16.07
CA ARG A 74 -5.43 8.28 -14.68
C ARG A 74 -5.94 7.19 -13.72
N PRO A 75 -5.04 6.45 -13.02
CA PRO A 75 -5.43 5.42 -12.08
C PRO A 75 -6.12 6.04 -10.86
N HIS A 76 -6.90 5.22 -10.18
CA HIS A 76 -7.44 5.54 -8.87
C HIS A 76 -6.52 4.98 -7.80
N VAL A 77 -6.05 5.82 -6.88
CA VAL A 77 -5.15 5.39 -5.82
C VAL A 77 -5.96 5.14 -4.55
N ILE A 78 -5.80 3.97 -3.95
CA ILE A 78 -6.42 3.61 -2.66
C ILE A 78 -5.32 3.54 -1.61
N GLY A 79 -5.37 4.47 -0.65
CA GLY A 79 -4.42 4.54 0.45
C GLY A 79 -4.80 3.56 1.57
N VAL A 80 -3.96 2.57 1.82
CA VAL A 80 -4.12 1.63 2.94
C VAL A 80 -3.31 2.14 4.13
N VAL A 81 -4.01 2.68 5.12
CA VAL A 81 -3.43 3.44 6.24
C VAL A 81 -3.65 2.68 7.55
N GLY A 82 -2.61 2.56 8.37
CA GLY A 82 -2.69 1.88 9.66
C GLY A 82 -1.32 1.58 10.26
N ALA A 83 -1.27 1.36 11.57
CA ALA A 83 -0.05 1.08 12.32
C ALA A 83 0.67 -0.19 11.83
N ALA A 84 1.91 -0.37 12.26
CA ALA A 84 2.63 -1.63 12.06
C ALA A 84 1.83 -2.80 12.66
N GLY A 85 1.81 -3.95 11.99
CA GLY A 85 1.06 -5.12 12.45
C GLY A 85 -0.46 -5.08 12.27
N SER A 86 -1.05 -3.96 11.82
CA SER A 86 -2.52 -3.80 11.70
C SER A 86 -3.19 -4.66 10.63
N GLY A 87 -2.44 -5.49 9.89
CA GLY A 87 -2.97 -6.38 8.87
C GLY A 87 -3.19 -5.76 7.48
N LYS A 88 -2.54 -4.64 7.13
CA LYS A 88 -2.65 -4.00 5.80
C LYS A 88 -2.37 -4.97 4.65
N THR A 89 -1.17 -5.55 4.64
CA THR A 89 -0.73 -6.50 3.62
C THR A 89 -1.54 -7.79 3.64
N THR A 90 -1.95 -8.25 4.83
CA THR A 90 -2.85 -9.39 4.99
C THR A 90 -4.23 -9.13 4.35
N LEU A 91 -4.81 -7.94 4.55
CA LEU A 91 -6.08 -7.55 3.94
C LEU A 91 -5.97 -7.51 2.41
N LEU A 92 -4.89 -6.93 1.88
CA LEU A 92 -4.60 -6.92 0.43
C LEU A 92 -4.47 -8.34 -0.13
N ALA A 93 -3.67 -9.18 0.52
CA ALA A 93 -3.46 -10.56 0.12
C ALA A 93 -4.76 -11.38 0.17
N ALA A 94 -5.56 -11.22 1.22
CA ALA A 94 -6.82 -11.94 1.40
C ALA A 94 -7.87 -11.48 0.37
N HIS A 95 -7.97 -10.18 0.10
CA HIS A 95 -8.82 -9.64 -0.96
C HIS A 95 -8.41 -10.20 -2.32
N TRP A 96 -7.11 -10.27 -2.64
CA TRP A 96 -6.63 -10.86 -3.90
C TRP A 96 -7.00 -12.34 -4.06
N ILE A 97 -6.87 -13.13 -2.99
CA ILE A 97 -7.27 -14.55 -3.00
C ILE A 97 -8.78 -14.68 -3.20
N ALA A 98 -9.58 -13.84 -2.55
CA ALA A 98 -11.03 -13.83 -2.71
C ALA A 98 -11.45 -13.40 -4.12
N ALA A 99 -10.86 -12.33 -4.66
CA ALA A 99 -11.10 -11.85 -6.02
C ALA A 99 -10.77 -12.92 -7.08
N ARG A 100 -9.68 -13.68 -6.90
CA ARG A 100 -9.34 -14.83 -7.75
C ARG A 100 -10.36 -15.96 -7.73
N ARG A 101 -11.13 -16.10 -6.65
CA ARG A 101 -12.23 -17.07 -6.52
C ARG A 101 -13.55 -16.53 -7.09
N GLY A 102 -13.54 -15.34 -7.69
CA GLY A 102 -14.74 -14.68 -8.19
C GLY A 102 -15.59 -14.05 -7.08
N LEU A 103 -15.03 -13.90 -5.87
CA LEU A 103 -15.70 -13.25 -4.74
C LEU A 103 -15.39 -11.76 -4.74
N GLY A 104 -16.43 -10.94 -4.55
CA GLY A 104 -16.32 -9.48 -4.55
C GLY A 104 -16.37 -8.83 -5.93
N VAL A 105 -16.00 -7.56 -5.95
CA VAL A 105 -15.86 -6.63 -7.08
C VAL A 105 -17.17 -6.17 -7.75
N PHE A 106 -18.24 -5.93 -6.99
CA PHE A 106 -19.41 -5.11 -7.39
C PHE A 106 -19.84 -5.19 -8.88
N SER A 107 -20.08 -6.39 -9.41
CA SER A 107 -20.46 -6.61 -10.83
C SER A 107 -19.40 -6.21 -11.88
N ARG A 108 -18.12 -6.16 -11.53
CA ARG A 108 -16.99 -5.84 -12.42
C ARG A 108 -16.14 -7.08 -12.67
N SER A 109 -15.47 -7.11 -13.81
CA SER A 109 -14.62 -8.23 -14.19
C SER A 109 -13.15 -7.81 -14.10
N PHE A 110 -12.30 -8.71 -13.58
CA PHE A 110 -10.86 -8.51 -13.63
C PHE A 110 -10.40 -8.40 -15.09
N ALA A 111 -9.62 -7.37 -15.40
CA ALA A 111 -9.18 -7.04 -16.76
C ALA A 111 -7.65 -6.98 -16.91
N GLY A 112 -6.90 -7.40 -15.88
CA GLY A 112 -5.44 -7.48 -15.90
C GLY A 112 -4.77 -6.76 -14.72
N SER A 113 -3.46 -6.96 -14.59
CA SER A 113 -2.61 -6.29 -13.61
C SER A 113 -1.19 -6.17 -14.15
N TYR A 114 -0.49 -5.09 -13.80
CA TYR A 114 0.94 -4.88 -14.09
C TYR A 114 1.81 -5.41 -12.95
N THR A 115 1.19 -5.70 -11.81
CA THR A 115 1.85 -6.15 -10.57
C THR A 115 1.33 -7.52 -10.16
N LEU A 116 0.96 -8.36 -11.13
CA LEU A 116 0.33 -9.66 -10.87
C LEU A 116 1.26 -10.55 -10.03
N MET A 117 2.58 -10.46 -10.26
CA MET A 117 3.57 -11.16 -9.43
C MET A 117 3.67 -10.56 -8.03
N GLY A 118 3.54 -9.22 -7.88
CA GLY A 118 3.45 -8.56 -6.58
C GLY A 118 2.25 -9.04 -5.75
N TRP A 119 1.08 -9.13 -6.38
CA TRP A 119 -0.13 -9.72 -5.76
C TRP A 119 0.07 -11.17 -5.35
N GLN A 120 0.67 -11.98 -6.23
CA GLN A 120 0.97 -13.38 -5.92
C GLN A 120 2.03 -13.50 -4.81
N HIS A 121 2.99 -12.58 -4.75
CA HIS A 121 4.03 -12.54 -3.72
C HIS A 121 3.44 -12.34 -2.33
N ILE A 122 2.51 -11.40 -2.16
CA ILE A 122 1.86 -11.19 -0.86
C ILE A 122 0.86 -12.32 -0.54
N ALA A 123 0.16 -12.86 -1.54
CA ALA A 123 -0.84 -13.89 -1.35
C ALA A 123 -0.26 -15.27 -1.02
N ARG A 124 0.96 -15.60 -1.47
CA ARG A 124 1.62 -16.88 -1.15
C ARG A 124 1.77 -17.12 0.35
N HIS A 125 1.82 -16.05 1.13
CA HIS A 125 1.95 -16.15 2.57
C HIS A 125 0.67 -16.69 3.22
N LEU A 126 -0.50 -16.36 2.68
CA LEU A 126 -1.80 -16.86 3.18
C LEU A 126 -2.17 -18.24 2.58
N GLN A 127 -1.37 -18.74 1.63
CA GLN A 127 -1.56 -20.07 1.05
C GLN A 127 -0.96 -21.14 1.97
N TRP A 128 -1.42 -22.38 1.80
CA TRP A 128 -0.90 -23.50 2.57
C TRP A 128 0.62 -23.58 2.43
N GLN A 129 1.33 -23.51 3.55
CA GLN A 129 2.77 -23.70 3.63
C GLN A 129 3.08 -25.01 4.35
N PRO A 130 4.07 -25.80 3.88
CA PRO A 130 4.42 -27.07 4.52
C PRO A 130 4.92 -26.92 5.97
N VAL A 131 5.38 -25.73 6.35
CA VAL A 131 5.92 -25.38 7.68
C VAL A 131 5.66 -23.90 7.98
N GLY A 132 5.13 -23.58 9.18
CA GLY A 132 4.96 -22.21 9.68
C GLY A 132 3.52 -21.66 9.64
N SER A 133 3.31 -20.51 10.28
CA SER A 133 2.05 -19.75 10.23
C SER A 133 2.01 -18.86 8.99
N GLY A 134 0.94 -18.99 8.20
CA GLY A 134 0.80 -18.37 6.89
C GLY A 134 0.34 -16.92 6.93
N PHE A 135 1.23 -15.99 7.27
CA PHE A 135 1.01 -14.53 7.12
C PHE A 135 2.21 -13.81 6.51
N PRO A 136 2.01 -12.73 5.73
CA PRO A 136 3.11 -11.92 5.24
C PRO A 136 3.95 -11.37 6.41
N PRO A 137 5.29 -11.29 6.28
CA PRO A 137 6.11 -10.57 7.25
C PRO A 137 5.67 -9.10 7.32
N HIS A 138 6.00 -8.42 8.42
CA HIS A 138 5.77 -6.98 8.49
C HIS A 138 6.47 -6.28 7.33
N THR A 139 5.74 -5.43 6.60
CA THR A 139 6.30 -4.53 5.59
C THR A 139 7.24 -3.56 6.30
N SER A 140 8.52 -3.94 6.40
CA SER A 140 9.54 -3.11 7.03
C SER A 140 9.93 -1.96 6.10
N SER A 141 10.32 -0.84 6.69
CA SER A 141 10.97 0.23 5.94
C SER A 141 12.39 -0.21 5.57
N SER A 142 12.58 -0.78 4.38
CA SER A 142 13.85 -0.55 3.67
C SER A 142 13.90 0.92 3.25
N ASP A 143 15.09 1.44 2.95
CA ASP A 143 15.42 2.85 2.68
C ASP A 143 14.62 3.54 1.53
N ASP A 144 13.63 2.85 0.97
CA ASP A 144 12.80 3.36 -0.11
C ASP A 144 11.73 4.29 0.44
N ARG A 145 11.76 5.56 0.04
CA ARG A 145 10.83 6.61 0.52
C ARG A 145 9.47 6.56 -0.16
N SER A 146 9.25 5.57 -1.03
CA SER A 146 8.06 5.41 -1.85
C SER A 146 7.22 4.21 -1.43
N PRO A 147 5.89 4.33 -1.33
CA PRO A 147 5.04 3.18 -1.04
C PRO A 147 5.07 2.19 -2.21
N ALA A 148 5.03 0.90 -1.91
CA ALA A 148 4.83 -0.12 -2.92
C ALA A 148 3.40 -0.03 -3.47
N LEU A 149 3.23 -0.02 -4.79
CA LEU A 149 1.93 0.12 -5.43
C LEU A 149 1.53 -1.17 -6.15
N LEU A 150 0.35 -1.70 -5.81
CA LEU A 150 -0.23 -2.89 -6.43
C LEU A 150 -1.35 -2.49 -7.40
N HIS A 151 -1.16 -2.78 -8.69
CA HIS A 151 -2.11 -2.45 -9.75
C HIS A 151 -3.16 -3.54 -9.94
N VAL A 152 -4.41 -3.15 -10.13
CA VAL A 152 -5.47 -4.00 -10.71
C VAL A 152 -6.28 -3.18 -11.71
N ALA A 153 -6.57 -3.76 -12.87
CA ALA A 153 -7.50 -3.20 -13.84
C ALA A 153 -8.84 -3.95 -13.77
N TYR A 154 -9.93 -3.19 -13.75
CA TYR A 154 -11.30 -3.71 -13.78
C TYR A 154 -12.04 -3.22 -15.02
N SER A 155 -12.83 -4.09 -15.62
CA SER A 155 -13.79 -3.73 -16.67
C SER A 155 -15.21 -3.74 -16.12
N ASN A 156 -16.07 -2.89 -16.68
CA ASN A 156 -17.51 -2.96 -16.41
C ASN A 156 -18.15 -3.84 -17.49
N PRO A 157 -18.61 -5.06 -17.16
CA PRO A 157 -19.24 -5.97 -18.13
C PRO A 157 -20.58 -5.44 -18.67
N LYS A 158 -21.19 -4.46 -18.00
CA LYS A 158 -22.43 -3.81 -18.44
C LYS A 158 -22.18 -2.57 -19.33
N ALA A 159 -20.93 -2.21 -19.58
CA ALA A 159 -20.61 -1.11 -20.49
C ALA A 159 -20.68 -1.58 -21.95
N PRO A 160 -21.16 -0.75 -22.89
CA PRO A 160 -21.15 -1.08 -24.33
C PRO A 160 -19.74 -1.46 -24.81
N ALA A 161 -19.64 -2.31 -25.84
CA ALA A 161 -18.37 -2.84 -26.35
C ALA A 161 -17.34 -1.72 -26.70
N ASP A 162 -17.83 -0.58 -27.20
CA ASP A 162 -17.01 0.60 -27.55
C ASP A 162 -16.74 1.54 -26.36
N GLY A 163 -17.36 1.26 -25.21
CA GLY A 163 -17.35 2.09 -24.00
C GLY A 163 -16.85 1.37 -22.73
N ALA A 164 -16.43 0.11 -22.83
CA ALA A 164 -15.86 -0.67 -21.73
C ALA A 164 -14.46 -0.18 -21.34
N ARG A 165 -14.37 1.07 -20.88
CA ARG A 165 -13.14 1.66 -20.35
C ARG A 165 -12.70 0.86 -19.14
N ARG A 166 -11.53 0.24 -19.26
CA ARG A 166 -10.80 -0.33 -18.14
C ARG A 166 -10.53 0.78 -17.12
N ARG A 167 -10.78 0.49 -15.86
CA ARG A 167 -10.42 1.38 -14.75
C ARG A 167 -9.24 0.78 -14.04
N HIS A 168 -8.20 1.58 -13.93
CA HIS A 168 -6.96 1.22 -13.26
C HIS A 168 -7.03 1.65 -11.81
N VAL A 169 -6.70 0.75 -10.89
CA VAL A 169 -6.65 0.97 -9.45
C VAL A 169 -5.23 0.63 -8.97
N LEU A 170 -4.68 1.48 -8.11
CA LEU A 170 -3.41 1.26 -7.41
C LEU A 170 -3.71 1.19 -5.91
N LEU A 171 -3.37 0.08 -5.27
CA LEU A 171 -3.47 -0.09 -3.83
C LEU A 171 -2.09 0.07 -3.22
N THR A 172 -1.97 0.91 -2.19
CA THR A 172 -0.69 1.17 -1.52
C THR A 172 -0.41 0.10 -0.48
N ASP A 173 0.74 -0.54 -0.54
CA ASP A 173 1.29 -1.39 0.53
C ASP A 173 2.48 -0.65 1.14
N ALA A 174 2.20 0.17 2.16
CA ALA A 174 3.19 1.01 2.82
C ALA A 174 3.52 0.49 4.23
N PRO A 175 4.78 0.63 4.70
CA PRO A 175 5.15 0.31 6.08
C PRO A 175 4.26 1.01 7.10
N GLY A 176 3.86 0.30 8.16
CA GLY A 176 2.96 0.85 9.17
C GLY A 176 3.61 1.92 10.05
N GLU A 177 4.92 1.82 10.22
CA GLU A 177 5.78 2.74 10.95
C GLU A 177 5.75 4.14 10.32
N TRP A 178 5.52 4.23 9.01
CA TRP A 178 5.37 5.52 8.33
C TRP A 178 4.13 6.24 8.79
N PHE A 179 3.01 5.54 8.96
CA PHE A 179 1.76 6.15 9.40
C PHE A 179 1.78 6.52 10.89
N SER A 180 2.44 5.69 11.72
CA SER A 180 2.69 6.06 13.13
C SER A 180 3.53 7.34 13.22
N ARG A 181 4.66 7.40 12.49
CA ARG A 181 5.51 8.60 12.42
C ARG A 181 4.76 9.79 11.83
N TRP A 182 3.98 9.60 10.77
CA TRP A 182 3.21 10.68 10.12
C TRP A 182 2.11 11.27 11.02
N ALA A 183 1.52 10.46 11.89
CA ALA A 183 0.57 10.97 12.89
C ALA A 183 1.24 11.98 13.82
N GLU A 184 2.47 11.71 14.24
CA GLU A 184 3.27 12.55 15.14
C GLU A 184 3.96 13.71 14.38
N GLU A 185 4.83 13.38 13.43
CA GLU A 185 5.71 14.29 12.68
C GLU A 185 5.65 14.05 11.16
N PRO A 186 4.81 14.79 10.42
CA PRO A 186 4.60 14.56 8.98
C PRO A 186 5.86 14.75 8.13
N ALA A 187 6.73 15.68 8.53
CA ALA A 187 7.96 16.00 7.82
C ALA A 187 8.93 14.81 7.74
N LEU A 188 8.79 13.82 8.63
CA LEU A 188 9.65 12.64 8.72
C LEU A 188 9.06 11.38 8.05
N ALA A 189 7.92 11.51 7.38
CA ALA A 189 7.20 10.39 6.78
C ALA A 189 6.76 10.69 5.34
N GLU A 190 7.74 10.99 4.47
CA GLU A 190 7.55 11.35 3.05
C GLU A 190 6.63 10.38 2.31
N GLY A 191 6.81 9.07 2.48
CA GLY A 191 5.99 8.07 1.82
C GLY A 191 4.53 8.04 2.30
N ALA A 192 4.28 8.22 3.61
CA ALA A 192 2.90 8.35 4.12
C ALA A 192 2.25 9.65 3.68
N GLN A 193 3.02 10.73 3.61
CA GLN A 193 2.57 12.01 3.06
C GLN A 193 2.19 11.87 1.58
N TRP A 194 3.00 11.17 0.78
CA TRP A 194 2.66 10.90 -0.62
C TRP A 194 1.33 10.15 -0.75
N VAL A 195 1.10 9.11 0.07
CA VAL A 195 -0.18 8.37 0.09
C VAL A 195 -1.33 9.31 0.44
N ALA A 196 -1.16 10.15 1.46
CA ALA A 196 -2.16 11.11 1.89
C ALA A 196 -2.50 12.15 0.81
N ASP A 197 -1.52 12.57 0.01
CA ASP A 197 -1.71 13.57 -1.04
C ASP A 197 -2.36 12.98 -2.30
N HIS A 198 -2.05 11.73 -2.65
CA HIS A 198 -2.41 11.15 -3.95
C HIS A 198 -3.57 10.14 -3.91
N ALA A 199 -3.92 9.58 -2.75
CA ALA A 199 -5.04 8.65 -2.66
C ALA A 199 -6.39 9.33 -2.99
N ASP A 200 -7.24 8.69 -3.79
CA ASP A 200 -8.60 9.12 -4.07
C ASP A 200 -9.61 8.61 -3.01
N ALA A 201 -9.26 7.53 -2.29
CA ALA A 201 -9.98 7.02 -1.12
C ALA A 201 -9.01 6.29 -0.17
N PHE A 202 -9.42 6.11 1.09
CA PHE A 202 -8.59 5.53 2.14
C PHE A 202 -9.25 4.36 2.84
N LEU A 203 -8.45 3.37 3.21
CA LEU A 203 -8.77 2.36 4.23
C LEU A 203 -8.02 2.74 5.51
N LEU A 204 -8.71 2.88 6.64
CA LEU A 204 -8.10 3.17 7.93
C LEU A 204 -8.22 1.95 8.86
N LEU A 205 -7.11 1.22 9.04
CA LEU A 205 -7.08 -0.02 9.79
C LEU A 205 -6.80 0.19 11.27
N ALA A 206 -7.65 -0.37 12.12
CA ALA A 206 -7.45 -0.61 13.53
C ALA A 206 -7.00 -2.05 13.76
N ASP A 207 -6.00 -2.27 14.62
CA ASP A 207 -5.51 -3.60 14.97
C ASP A 207 -6.27 -4.18 16.17
N GLY A 208 -7.10 -5.20 15.93
CA GLY A 208 -7.85 -5.89 16.98
C GLY A 208 -6.97 -6.52 18.07
N ASP A 209 -5.80 -7.06 17.71
CA ASP A 209 -4.89 -7.66 18.70
C ASP A 209 -4.36 -6.60 19.65
N ALA A 210 -3.86 -5.49 19.08
CA ALA A 210 -3.31 -4.39 19.86
C ALA A 210 -4.40 -3.76 20.76
N LEU A 211 -5.63 -3.67 20.27
CA LEU A 211 -6.78 -3.13 21.03
C LEU A 211 -7.30 -4.07 22.12
N ARG A 212 -6.98 -5.38 22.07
CA ARG A 212 -7.27 -6.34 23.14
C ARG A 212 -6.11 -6.47 24.13
N GLY A 213 -4.89 -6.31 23.65
CA GLY A 213 -3.65 -6.58 24.39
C GLY A 213 -3.38 -5.66 25.58
N GLU A 214 -2.17 -5.79 26.12
CA GLU A 214 -1.70 -4.99 27.25
C GLU A 214 -1.56 -3.50 26.87
N GLU A 215 -1.18 -3.24 25.62
CA GLU A 215 -0.97 -1.88 25.08
C GLU A 215 -2.26 -1.23 24.51
N ARG A 216 -3.44 -1.75 24.85
CA ARG A 216 -4.73 -1.28 24.29
C ARG A 216 -4.96 0.24 24.40
N GLY A 217 -4.46 0.86 25.47
CA GLY A 217 -4.55 2.31 25.67
C GLY A 217 -3.74 3.06 24.63
N GLN A 218 -2.51 2.61 24.38
CA GLN A 218 -1.61 3.18 23.37
C GLN A 218 -2.13 2.91 21.95
N ALA A 219 -2.58 1.68 21.67
CA ALA A 219 -3.16 1.31 20.38
C ALA A 219 -4.36 2.21 20.02
N ARG A 220 -5.25 2.45 20.99
CA ARG A 220 -6.40 3.36 20.83
C ARG A 220 -5.95 4.81 20.60
N ALA A 221 -4.99 5.30 21.38
CA ALA A 221 -4.47 6.66 21.23
C ALA A 221 -3.82 6.87 19.86
N ASN A 222 -2.98 5.92 19.43
CA ASN A 222 -2.32 5.94 18.11
C ASN A 222 -3.35 5.94 16.98
N TYR A 223 -4.36 5.08 17.05
CA TYR A 223 -5.44 5.06 16.08
C TYR A 223 -6.18 6.41 16.02
N GLN A 224 -6.51 6.99 17.18
CA GLN A 224 -7.20 8.28 17.24
C GLN A 224 -6.35 9.41 16.64
N SER A 225 -5.05 9.47 16.94
CA SER A 225 -4.13 10.44 16.36
C SER A 225 -4.05 10.31 14.84
N LEU A 226 -3.93 9.06 14.35
CA LEU A 226 -3.90 8.77 12.92
C LEU A 226 -5.23 9.14 12.23
N ALA A 227 -6.38 8.87 12.86
CA ALA A 227 -7.69 9.25 12.36
C ALA A 227 -7.85 10.78 12.23
N ILE A 228 -7.40 11.54 13.21
CA ILE A 228 -7.45 13.02 13.19
C ILE A 228 -6.57 13.57 12.07
N ARG A 229 -5.34 13.04 11.94
CA ARG A 229 -4.41 13.42 10.86
C ARG A 229 -5.02 13.09 9.50
N LEU A 230 -5.52 11.86 9.33
CA LEU A 230 -6.10 11.39 8.09
C LEU A 230 -7.35 12.20 7.71
N LYS A 231 -8.23 12.54 8.66
CA LYS A 231 -9.38 13.43 8.39
C LYS A 231 -8.95 14.75 7.79
N THR A 232 -7.84 15.31 8.27
CA THR A 232 -7.34 16.61 7.80
C THR A 232 -6.74 16.46 6.41
N ALA A 233 -5.94 15.42 6.19
CA ALA A 233 -5.33 15.16 4.90
C ALA A 233 -6.35 14.75 3.83
N ALA A 234 -7.35 13.93 4.16
CA ALA A 234 -8.31 13.39 3.20
C ALA A 234 -9.16 14.47 2.51
N THR A 235 -9.33 15.67 3.10
CA THR A 235 -10.01 16.83 2.46
C THR A 235 -11.32 16.47 1.74
N GLY A 236 -12.17 15.65 2.37
CA GLY A 236 -13.45 15.21 1.81
C GLY A 236 -13.40 13.96 0.94
N ARG A 237 -12.22 13.38 0.71
CA ARG A 237 -12.08 12.05 0.09
C ARG A 237 -12.61 10.96 1.03
N PRO A 238 -13.23 9.89 0.49
CA PRO A 238 -13.79 8.82 1.31
C PRO A 238 -12.73 8.13 2.18
N VAL A 239 -13.09 7.88 3.44
CA VAL A 239 -12.30 7.07 4.37
C VAL A 239 -13.19 5.96 4.88
N ILE A 240 -12.75 4.71 4.71
CA ILE A 240 -13.45 3.50 5.14
C ILE A 240 -12.70 2.96 6.35
N PRO A 241 -13.25 3.09 7.57
CA PRO A 241 -12.65 2.51 8.76
C PRO A 241 -12.79 1.00 8.76
N VAL A 242 -11.74 0.30 9.18
CA VAL A 242 -11.67 -1.17 9.20
C VAL A 242 -11.11 -1.62 10.53
N LEU A 243 -11.81 -2.52 11.22
CA LEU A 243 -11.29 -3.25 12.38
C LEU A 243 -10.76 -4.60 11.90
N ALA A 244 -9.43 -4.70 11.78
CA ALA A 244 -8.76 -5.93 11.43
C ALA A 244 -8.64 -6.87 12.63
N LYS A 245 -8.51 -8.17 12.34
CA LYS A 245 -8.42 -9.24 13.36
C LYS A 245 -9.64 -9.23 14.29
N ALA A 246 -10.83 -9.01 13.74
CA ALA A 246 -12.05 -8.85 14.51
C ALA A 246 -12.45 -10.11 15.31
N ASP A 247 -11.84 -11.27 15.00
CA ASP A 247 -12.02 -12.56 15.67
C ASP A 247 -11.47 -12.59 17.10
N VAL A 248 -10.55 -11.70 17.47
CA VAL A 248 -9.85 -11.81 18.76
C VAL A 248 -10.64 -11.30 19.96
N GLY A 249 -11.86 -10.80 19.76
CA GLY A 249 -12.76 -10.41 20.86
C GLY A 249 -12.33 -9.11 21.55
N VAL A 250 -12.23 -8.02 20.80
CA VAL A 250 -11.94 -6.68 21.34
C VAL A 250 -13.04 -6.25 22.34
N PRO A 251 -12.70 -5.75 23.54
CA PRO A 251 -13.67 -5.29 24.53
C PRO A 251 -14.66 -4.25 23.96
N GLU A 252 -15.95 -4.37 24.30
CA GLU A 252 -17.03 -3.53 23.74
C GLU A 252 -16.77 -2.03 23.96
N ASN A 253 -16.36 -1.64 25.18
CA ASN A 253 -16.05 -0.25 25.49
C ASN A 253 -14.91 0.35 24.62
N ILE A 254 -13.96 -0.48 24.17
CA ILE A 254 -12.89 -0.07 23.26
C ILE A 254 -13.42 0.03 21.83
N ARG A 255 -14.24 -0.94 21.40
CA ARG A 255 -14.90 -0.90 20.08
C ARG A 255 -15.78 0.34 19.94
N GLU A 256 -16.65 0.61 20.92
CA GLU A 256 -17.50 1.80 20.94
C GLU A 256 -16.69 3.11 20.89
N ALA A 257 -15.52 3.15 21.54
CA ALA A 257 -14.65 4.32 21.50
C ALA A 257 -14.07 4.55 20.08
N ILE A 258 -13.65 3.48 19.40
CA ILE A 258 -13.16 3.53 18.02
C ILE A 258 -14.29 3.93 17.06
N ASP A 259 -15.47 3.32 17.19
CA ASP A 259 -16.63 3.64 16.35
C ASP A 259 -17.13 5.06 16.61
N LYS A 260 -17.03 5.58 17.83
CA LYS A 260 -17.32 6.99 18.13
C LYS A 260 -16.36 7.93 17.39
N VAL A 261 -15.07 7.61 17.36
CA VAL A 261 -14.06 8.37 16.59
C VAL A 261 -14.40 8.32 15.10
N ASN A 262 -14.74 7.14 14.58
CA ASN A 262 -15.03 6.94 13.17
C ASN A 262 -16.31 7.64 12.72
N ARG A 263 -17.41 7.55 13.49
CA ARG A 263 -18.65 8.29 13.23
C ARG A 263 -18.40 9.79 13.27
N LYS A 264 -17.60 10.28 14.22
CA LYS A 264 -17.29 11.71 14.35
C LYS A 264 -16.53 12.27 13.15
N TYR A 265 -15.54 11.54 12.62
CA TYR A 265 -14.65 12.07 11.59
C TYR A 265 -15.00 11.63 10.17
N PHE A 266 -15.62 10.46 10.00
CA PHE A 266 -15.87 9.83 8.70
C PHE A 266 -17.34 9.45 8.49
N GLY A 267 -18.20 9.58 9.50
CA GLY A 267 -19.63 9.28 9.39
C GLY A 267 -19.97 7.79 9.25
N ALA A 268 -19.02 6.91 9.53
CA ALA A 268 -19.18 5.45 9.41
C ALA A 268 -18.59 4.73 10.63
N GLU A 269 -19.02 3.49 10.85
CA GLU A 269 -18.42 2.56 11.82
C GLU A 269 -17.34 1.71 11.15
N ALA A 270 -16.53 1.01 11.95
CA ALA A 270 -15.50 0.14 11.41
C ALA A 270 -16.09 -1.15 10.83
N LEU A 271 -15.77 -1.42 9.55
CA LEU A 271 -16.02 -2.72 8.94
C LEU A 271 -15.14 -3.76 9.60
N ARG A 272 -15.74 -4.88 10.03
CA ARG A 272 -15.04 -5.92 10.79
C ARG A 272 -14.51 -6.96 9.83
N VAL A 273 -13.20 -7.19 9.88
CA VAL A 273 -12.54 -8.17 9.02
C VAL A 273 -11.67 -9.12 9.82
N SER A 274 -11.74 -10.40 9.45
CA SER A 274 -10.85 -11.44 9.95
C SER A 274 -10.36 -12.28 8.78
N ALA A 275 -9.06 -12.53 8.72
CA ALA A 275 -8.48 -13.51 7.78
C ALA A 275 -8.65 -14.97 8.28
N HIS A 276 -9.04 -15.15 9.54
CA HIS A 276 -9.21 -16.46 10.19
C HIS A 276 -10.63 -17.02 10.10
N ASP A 277 -11.59 -16.25 9.58
CA ASP A 277 -12.95 -16.71 9.36
C ASP A 277 -13.15 -17.19 7.91
N PRO A 278 -12.93 -18.49 7.60
CA PRO A 278 -13.07 -19.03 6.26
C PRO A 278 -14.53 -19.05 5.76
N GLY A 279 -15.51 -18.79 6.63
CA GLY A 279 -16.93 -18.76 6.27
C GLY A 279 -17.39 -17.42 5.70
N ASN A 280 -16.65 -16.33 5.95
CA ASN A 280 -17.10 -14.97 5.66
C ASN A 280 -16.14 -14.18 4.76
N PHE A 281 -15.84 -14.71 3.57
CA PHE A 281 -15.05 -14.00 2.56
C PHE A 281 -15.66 -12.66 2.11
N ALA A 282 -16.99 -12.49 2.25
CA ALA A 282 -17.67 -11.23 1.96
C ALA A 282 -17.12 -10.08 2.83
N SER A 283 -16.94 -10.33 4.13
CA SER A 283 -16.36 -9.35 5.05
C SER A 283 -14.93 -8.93 4.66
N ILE A 284 -14.13 -9.84 4.08
CA ILE A 284 -12.75 -9.57 3.69
C ILE A 284 -12.68 -8.68 2.44
N VAL A 285 -13.57 -8.89 1.46
CA VAL A 285 -13.55 -8.13 0.20
C VAL A 285 -14.21 -6.77 0.31
N GLU A 286 -15.22 -6.66 1.18
CA GLU A 286 -16.10 -5.49 1.28
C GLU A 286 -15.35 -4.16 1.49
N PRO A 287 -14.35 -4.02 2.39
CA PRO A 287 -13.70 -2.74 2.59
C PRO A 287 -12.98 -2.21 1.34
N ILE A 288 -12.23 -3.09 0.67
CA ILE A 288 -11.48 -2.72 -0.54
C ILE A 288 -12.45 -2.39 -1.67
N ASP A 289 -13.48 -3.21 -1.83
CA ASP A 289 -14.52 -2.99 -2.84
C ASP A 289 -15.23 -1.65 -2.61
N LEU A 290 -15.59 -1.30 -1.37
CA LEU A 290 -16.21 -0.04 -1.02
C LEU A 290 -15.28 1.15 -1.27
N ALA A 291 -14.00 1.01 -0.94
CA ALA A 291 -12.99 2.04 -1.23
C ALA A 291 -12.84 2.29 -2.74
N ILE A 292 -12.80 1.23 -3.54
CA ILE A 292 -12.74 1.29 -4.99
C ILE A 292 -13.99 2.00 -5.54
N ASP A 293 -15.18 1.60 -5.10
CA ASP A 293 -16.42 2.21 -5.59
C ASP A 293 -16.55 3.68 -5.16
N ALA A 294 -16.18 4.00 -3.93
CA ALA A 294 -16.14 5.37 -3.43
C ALA A 294 -15.14 6.24 -4.20
N ALA A 295 -13.94 5.72 -4.51
CA ALA A 295 -12.95 6.42 -5.34
C ALA A 295 -13.47 6.68 -6.76
N PHE A 296 -14.22 5.74 -7.33
CA PHE A 296 -14.88 5.96 -8.61
C PHE A 296 -15.98 7.02 -8.52
N ARG A 297 -16.86 6.97 -7.50
CA ARG A 297 -17.98 7.91 -7.33
C ARG A 297 -17.55 9.33 -6.96
N ALA A 298 -16.60 9.51 -6.04
CA ALA A 298 -16.09 10.82 -5.65
C ALA A 298 -15.53 11.59 -6.86
N ARG A 299 -14.92 10.85 -7.77
CA ARG A 299 -14.47 11.40 -9.06
C ARG A 299 -15.64 11.74 -9.98
N TYR A 300 -16.70 10.94 -10.01
CA TYR A 300 -17.91 11.26 -10.75
C TYR A 300 -18.62 12.52 -10.24
N ALA A 301 -18.69 12.72 -8.93
CA ALA A 301 -19.26 13.91 -8.31
C ALA A 301 -18.45 15.19 -8.63
N SER A 302 -17.11 15.10 -8.68
CA SER A 302 -16.26 16.20 -9.14
C SER A 302 -16.28 16.42 -10.66
N THR A 303 -16.69 15.42 -11.45
CA THR A 303 -16.95 15.54 -12.90
C THR A 303 -18.41 15.81 -13.26
N GLY A 304 -19.26 16.13 -12.27
CA GLY A 304 -20.69 16.41 -12.43
C GLY A 304 -21.06 17.65 -13.24
N GLU A 305 -20.09 18.46 -13.68
CA GLU A 305 -20.26 19.33 -14.85
C GLU A 305 -19.46 18.78 -16.03
N PRO A 306 -20.08 18.05 -16.98
CA PRO A 306 -19.45 17.72 -18.24
C PRO A 306 -19.33 19.01 -19.08
N GLY A 307 -18.29 19.80 -18.82
CA GLY A 307 -18.08 21.04 -19.57
C GLY A 307 -17.02 22.01 -19.05
N ARG A 308 -16.56 21.89 -17.79
CA ARG A 308 -15.66 22.90 -17.21
C ARG A 308 -14.21 22.80 -17.71
N TRP A 309 -13.69 21.58 -17.93
CA TRP A 309 -12.34 21.38 -18.44
C TRP A 309 -12.19 21.79 -19.92
N MET A 310 -13.22 21.58 -20.75
CA MET A 310 -13.25 22.05 -22.14
C MET A 310 -13.37 23.58 -22.25
N ARG A 311 -14.11 24.24 -21.34
CA ARG A 311 -14.21 25.71 -21.31
C ARG A 311 -12.91 26.38 -20.87
N GLN A 312 -12.15 25.77 -19.94
CA GLN A 312 -10.84 26.30 -19.54
C GLN A 312 -9.76 26.14 -20.62
N MET A 313 -9.82 25.10 -21.46
CA MET A 313 -8.93 24.99 -22.62
C MET A 313 -9.33 25.89 -23.81
N ALA A 314 -10.62 26.15 -24.01
CA ALA A 314 -11.10 27.01 -25.11
C ALA A 314 -10.78 28.51 -24.91
N VAL A 315 -10.63 28.95 -23.66
CA VAL A 315 -10.22 30.33 -23.33
C VAL A 315 -8.72 30.53 -23.54
N HIS A 316 -7.90 29.49 -23.37
CA HIS A 316 -6.45 29.58 -23.59
C HIS A 316 -6.04 29.46 -25.07
N LEU A 317 -6.93 28.95 -25.94
CA LEU A 317 -6.69 28.83 -27.39
C LEU A 317 -7.30 29.95 -28.24
N ARG A 318 -7.96 30.95 -27.63
CA ARG A 318 -8.43 32.18 -28.31
C ARG A 318 -7.59 33.43 -27.99
N GLY A 319 -6.54 33.27 -27.18
CA GLY A 319 -5.60 34.36 -26.82
C GLY A 319 -4.32 34.41 -27.66
N VAL A 320 -4.09 33.44 -28.55
CA VAL A 320 -2.89 33.37 -29.42
C VAL A 320 -3.32 33.26 -30.89
N ARG A 321 -4.01 34.30 -31.35
CA ARG A 321 -4.06 34.76 -32.75
C ARG A 321 -4.24 36.27 -32.76
N ARG A 322 -3.12 36.97 -32.61
CA ARG A 322 -2.76 38.07 -33.51
C ARG A 322 -1.41 37.72 -34.11
#